data_AF-A0A932VE59-F1
#
_entry.id   AF-A0A932VE59-F1
#
_cell.length_a   1.000
_cell.length_b   1.000
_cell.length_c   1.000
_cell.angle_alpha   90.00
_cell.angle_beta   90.00
_cell.angle_gamma   90.00
#
_symmetry.space_group_name_H-M   'P 1'
#
loop_
_entity.id
_entity.type
_entity.pdbx_description
1 polymer ?
#
loop_
_entity_poly.entity_id
_entity_poly.type
_entity_poly.pdbx_seq_one_letter_code
_entity_poly.pdbx_strand_id
1 'polypeptide(L)'
;MTTSQNKIPLAWIHSPLVDLMYFDFAWVWPCLMYFWLGHYVDRLTCDYVNISQCSAWTRELTVSMLLLLSIHRNYTFVFVYCDRSEFARNRPLYTWAPVVFFALLFPFAFYEKIPAPYGEYSRIALLAITMPNGLWNVFHVFLQKYGFLRAYGVRLCYGSARLEKTLILSWLVCGFLMLVSKYDDSVFYMRMASRNAFYLARYMPLIHALRSLFYPALVWVVTVTACWIVQEYRNFSRASVPKLIYAAATALVCACFAYSIILGFIALAASHAFEYIAFVNIYGRRKPGVPAWIRNPLILNPVVIGAVLCIYLVLKPLIGIRGVFMAYVNCESYLHFLFDGKLWRLRDDAVKETVMKMGTV
;
A
#
# COMPACT_ATOMS: atom_id res chain seq x y z
N MET A 1 -50.54 -9.93 -10.21
CA MET A 1 -49.37 -9.10 -9.87
C MET A 1 -48.18 -10.01 -9.67
N THR A 2 -47.42 -10.24 -10.74
CA THR A 2 -46.13 -10.93 -10.69
C THR A 2 -45.14 -9.97 -10.06
N THR A 3 -44.80 -10.19 -8.78
CA THR A 3 -43.66 -9.55 -8.15
C THR A 3 -42.44 -9.91 -8.99
N SER A 4 -41.94 -8.96 -9.77
CA SER A 4 -40.65 -9.11 -10.43
C SER A 4 -39.68 -9.46 -9.30
N GLN A 5 -39.16 -10.68 -9.31
CA GLN A 5 -38.05 -11.06 -8.47
C GLN A 5 -36.91 -10.14 -8.87
N ASN A 6 -36.82 -9.00 -8.18
CA ASN A 6 -35.72 -8.08 -8.30
C ASN A 6 -34.51 -8.88 -7.87
N LYS A 7 -33.78 -9.41 -8.87
CA LYS A 7 -32.50 -10.07 -8.66
C LYS A 7 -31.68 -9.06 -7.87
N ILE A 8 -31.44 -9.36 -6.59
CA ILE A 8 -30.58 -8.52 -5.76
C ILE A 8 -29.26 -8.45 -6.52
N PRO A 9 -28.87 -7.28 -7.05
CA PRO A 9 -27.66 -7.17 -7.82
C PRO A 9 -26.50 -7.61 -6.93
N LEU A 10 -25.57 -8.39 -7.50
CA LEU A 10 -24.37 -8.81 -6.79
C LEU A 10 -23.67 -7.58 -6.18
N ALA A 11 -23.11 -7.71 -4.99
CA ALA A 11 -22.59 -6.58 -4.22
C ALA A 11 -21.24 -6.02 -4.72
N TRP A 12 -20.94 -6.09 -6.02
CA TRP A 12 -19.75 -5.48 -6.62
C TRP A 12 -19.75 -3.98 -6.36
N ILE A 13 -18.59 -3.39 -6.03
CA ILE A 13 -18.41 -1.94 -5.83
C ILE A 13 -18.67 -1.19 -7.14
N HIS A 14 -18.15 -1.69 -8.26
CA HIS A 14 -18.39 -1.11 -9.57
C HIS A 14 -18.97 -2.13 -10.54
N SER A 15 -18.19 -3.15 -10.89
CA SER A 15 -18.62 -4.23 -11.78
C SER A 15 -17.72 -5.44 -11.56
N PRO A 16 -18.17 -6.68 -11.88
CA PRO A 16 -17.35 -7.88 -11.67
C PRO A 16 -15.95 -7.77 -12.26
N LEU A 17 -15.85 -7.25 -13.49
CA LEU A 17 -14.57 -7.11 -14.18
C LEU A 17 -13.65 -6.10 -13.49
N VAL A 18 -14.18 -4.94 -13.11
CA VAL A 18 -13.36 -3.88 -12.49
C VAL A 18 -12.90 -4.30 -11.10
N ASP A 19 -13.79 -4.88 -10.31
CA ASP A 19 -13.51 -5.36 -8.96
C ASP A 19 -12.42 -6.45 -8.99
N LEU A 20 -12.59 -7.47 -9.85
CA LEU A 20 -11.60 -8.55 -9.99
C LEU A 20 -10.25 -8.05 -10.49
N MET A 21 -10.23 -7.15 -11.48
CA MET A 21 -8.99 -6.69 -12.12
C MET A 21 -8.22 -5.67 -11.29
N TYR A 22 -8.90 -4.79 -10.56
CA TYR A 22 -8.27 -3.67 -9.85
C TYR A 22 -8.24 -3.80 -8.34
N PHE A 23 -9.26 -4.40 -7.74
CA PHE A 23 -9.36 -4.51 -6.28
C PHE A 23 -8.86 -5.87 -5.79
N ASP A 24 -9.22 -6.96 -6.46
CA ASP A 24 -8.91 -8.30 -5.98
C ASP A 24 -7.54 -8.80 -6.45
N PHE A 25 -7.29 -8.86 -7.77
CA PHE A 25 -6.15 -9.60 -8.33
C PHE A 25 -5.15 -8.75 -9.12
N ALA A 26 -5.25 -7.42 -9.04
CA ALA A 26 -4.35 -6.50 -9.74
C ALA A 26 -2.86 -6.69 -9.37
N TRP A 27 -2.60 -7.20 -8.17
CA TRP A 27 -1.26 -7.48 -7.65
C TRP A 27 -0.66 -8.79 -8.13
N VAL A 28 -1.44 -9.65 -8.80
CA VAL A 28 -0.93 -10.95 -9.29
C VAL A 28 0.09 -10.74 -10.39
N TRP A 29 -0.17 -9.83 -11.35
CA TRP A 29 0.74 -9.64 -12.48
C TRP A 29 2.13 -9.10 -12.07
N PRO A 30 2.29 -8.13 -11.15
CA PRO A 30 3.61 -7.72 -10.68
C PRO A 30 4.34 -8.84 -9.95
N CYS A 31 3.61 -9.63 -9.16
CA CYS A 31 4.18 -10.80 -8.49
C CYS A 31 4.64 -11.86 -9.49
N LEU A 32 3.85 -12.16 -10.52
CA LEU A 32 4.22 -13.11 -11.57
C LEU A 32 5.42 -12.60 -12.38
N MET A 33 5.45 -11.31 -12.74
CA MET A 33 6.61 -10.72 -13.41
C MET A 33 7.86 -10.80 -12.53
N TYR A 34 7.75 -10.48 -11.25
CA TYR A 34 8.85 -10.59 -10.30
C TYR A 34 9.32 -12.04 -10.16
N PHE A 35 8.41 -13.00 -10.03
CA PHE A 35 8.72 -14.43 -9.89
C PHE A 35 9.35 -14.99 -11.16
N TRP A 36 8.75 -14.72 -12.33
CA TRP A 36 9.24 -15.21 -13.61
C TRP A 36 10.64 -14.67 -13.90
N LEU A 37 10.88 -13.37 -13.70
CA LEU A 37 12.19 -12.78 -13.96
C LEU A 37 13.24 -13.19 -12.93
N GLY A 38 12.89 -13.20 -11.64
CA GLY A 38 13.82 -13.64 -10.59
C GLY A 38 14.23 -15.11 -10.75
N HIS A 39 13.32 -15.97 -11.18
CA HIS A 39 13.59 -17.40 -11.32
C HIS A 39 14.30 -17.75 -12.64
N TYR A 40 13.88 -17.16 -13.77
CA TYR A 40 14.42 -17.50 -15.09
C TYR A 40 15.69 -16.75 -15.47
N VAL A 41 15.80 -15.46 -15.10
CA VAL A 41 16.94 -14.62 -15.52
C VAL A 41 18.13 -14.79 -14.58
N ASP A 42 17.88 -14.77 -13.28
CA ASP A 42 18.97 -14.74 -12.27
C ASP A 42 19.31 -16.13 -11.69
N ARG A 43 18.69 -17.24 -12.16
CA ARG A 43 18.89 -18.64 -11.71
C ARG A 43 19.23 -18.77 -10.22
N LEU A 44 18.40 -18.17 -9.36
CA LEU A 44 18.35 -18.32 -7.89
C LEU A 44 19.70 -18.54 -7.17
N THR A 45 20.46 -17.47 -7.00
CA THR A 45 21.23 -17.20 -5.75
C THR A 45 21.13 -15.75 -5.27
N CYS A 46 20.38 -14.90 -6.00
CA CYS A 46 19.98 -13.59 -5.48
C CYS A 46 18.94 -13.76 -4.39
N ASP A 47 19.41 -14.14 -3.21
CA ASP A 47 18.61 -14.16 -2.00
C ASP A 47 18.15 -12.73 -1.67
N TYR A 48 16.95 -12.41 -2.16
CA TYR A 48 15.83 -11.55 -1.74
C TYR A 48 16.06 -10.39 -0.76
N VAL A 49 17.28 -9.95 -0.51
CA VAL A 49 17.64 -8.93 0.48
C VAL A 49 18.71 -8.00 -0.08
N ASN A 50 19.51 -8.45 -1.05
CA ASN A 50 20.58 -7.66 -1.62
C ASN A 50 20.37 -7.37 -3.12
N ILE A 51 19.45 -6.44 -3.42
CA ILE A 51 19.15 -5.99 -4.80
C ILE A 51 20.40 -5.57 -5.58
N SER A 52 21.49 -5.17 -4.90
CA SER A 52 22.74 -4.84 -5.60
C SER A 52 23.48 -6.04 -6.19
N GLN A 53 23.17 -7.27 -5.75
CA GLN A 53 23.70 -8.51 -6.34
C GLN A 53 22.83 -9.04 -7.47
N CYS A 54 21.59 -8.55 -7.61
CA CYS A 54 20.73 -8.87 -8.74
C CYS A 54 21.30 -8.33 -10.04
N SER A 55 20.92 -8.95 -11.16
CA SER A 55 21.24 -8.41 -12.48
C SER A 55 20.73 -6.97 -12.60
N ALA A 56 21.40 -6.17 -13.44
CA ALA A 56 21.01 -4.78 -13.66
C ALA A 56 19.53 -4.68 -14.08
N TRP A 57 19.04 -5.63 -14.87
CA TRP A 57 17.65 -5.74 -15.27
C TRP A 57 16.69 -5.95 -14.10
N THR A 58 16.94 -6.93 -13.22
CA THR A 58 16.11 -7.18 -12.03
C THR A 58 16.06 -5.96 -11.11
N ARG A 59 17.20 -5.27 -10.93
CA ARG A 59 17.28 -4.04 -10.14
C ARG A 59 16.46 -2.91 -10.75
N GLU A 60 16.65 -2.63 -12.03
CA GLU A 60 15.91 -1.56 -12.73
C GLU A 60 14.42 -1.87 -12.80
N LEU A 61 14.01 -3.13 -12.98
CA LEU A 61 12.61 -3.50 -12.91
C LEU A 61 12.03 -3.31 -11.50
N THR A 62 12.74 -3.76 -10.46
CA THR A 62 12.27 -3.59 -9.07
C THR A 62 12.11 -2.10 -8.76
N VAL A 63 13.07 -1.28 -9.15
CA VAL A 63 12.98 0.19 -9.04
C VAL A 63 11.81 0.73 -9.84
N SER A 64 11.64 0.30 -11.10
CA SER A 64 10.55 0.74 -11.96
C SER A 64 9.19 0.35 -11.39
N MET A 65 9.06 -0.86 -10.84
CA MET A 65 7.87 -1.30 -10.12
C MET A 65 7.63 -0.41 -8.90
N LEU A 66 8.61 -0.20 -8.02
CA LEU A 66 8.43 0.65 -6.85
C LEU A 66 8.06 2.10 -7.23
N LEU A 67 8.61 2.63 -8.33
CA LEU A 67 8.22 3.93 -8.89
C LEU A 67 6.78 3.92 -9.40
N LEU A 68 6.42 2.94 -10.24
CA LEU A 68 5.05 2.75 -10.74
C LEU A 68 4.04 2.62 -9.60
N LEU A 69 4.43 1.88 -8.56
CA LEU A 69 3.65 1.70 -7.36
C LEU A 69 3.60 2.97 -6.51
N SER A 70 4.46 3.97 -6.70
CA SER A 70 4.36 5.26 -6.02
C SER A 70 3.43 6.24 -6.77
N ILE A 71 3.09 5.98 -8.04
CA ILE A 71 2.32 6.90 -8.88
C ILE A 71 0.93 7.19 -8.29
N HIS A 72 0.28 6.22 -7.65
CA HIS A 72 -1.05 6.40 -7.05
C HIS A 72 -1.10 7.57 -6.04
N ARG A 73 -0.01 7.80 -5.32
CA ARG A 73 0.07 8.87 -4.31
C ARG A 73 0.04 10.26 -4.93
N ASN A 74 0.53 10.39 -6.16
CA ASN A 74 0.57 11.64 -6.91
C ASN A 74 -0.83 12.11 -7.35
N TYR A 75 -1.82 11.22 -7.37
CA TYR A 75 -3.21 11.62 -7.58
C TYR A 75 -3.70 12.52 -6.45
N THR A 76 -3.25 12.34 -5.20
CA THR A 76 -3.63 13.24 -4.10
C THR A 76 -3.29 14.70 -4.40
N PHE A 77 -2.11 14.94 -4.94
CA PHE A 77 -1.67 16.28 -5.33
C PHE A 77 -2.62 16.86 -6.37
N VAL A 78 -2.93 16.10 -7.43
CA VAL A 78 -3.85 16.56 -8.46
C VAL A 78 -5.21 16.94 -7.87
N PHE A 79 -5.78 16.10 -7.01
CA PHE A 79 -7.08 16.39 -6.39
C PHE A 79 -7.01 17.54 -5.39
N VAL A 80 -5.93 17.68 -4.62
CA VAL A 80 -5.73 18.81 -3.70
C VAL A 80 -5.65 20.14 -4.45
N TYR A 81 -4.81 20.23 -5.48
CA TYR A 81 -4.53 21.52 -6.14
C TYR A 81 -5.55 21.89 -7.20
N CYS A 82 -6.26 20.92 -7.78
CA CYS A 82 -7.25 21.19 -8.81
C CYS A 82 -8.69 21.31 -8.26
N ASP A 83 -8.95 20.86 -7.04
CA ASP A 83 -10.18 21.16 -6.32
C ASP A 83 -10.02 22.48 -5.56
N ARG A 84 -10.42 23.60 -6.18
CA ARG A 84 -10.28 24.94 -5.59
C ARG A 84 -10.98 25.06 -4.23
N SER A 85 -12.10 24.36 -4.05
CA SER A 85 -12.88 24.43 -2.81
C SER A 85 -12.15 23.75 -1.66
N GLU A 86 -11.59 22.58 -1.92
CA GLU A 86 -10.81 21.82 -0.95
C GLU A 86 -9.48 22.51 -0.65
N PHE A 87 -8.81 23.06 -1.69
CA PHE A 87 -7.58 23.82 -1.50
C PHE A 87 -7.80 25.04 -0.60
N ALA A 88 -8.85 25.82 -0.87
CA ALA A 88 -9.16 27.00 -0.07
C ALA A 88 -9.41 26.65 1.40
N ARG A 89 -10.11 25.54 1.67
CA ARG A 89 -10.45 25.05 3.02
C ARG A 89 -9.22 24.66 3.85
N ASN A 90 -8.18 24.11 3.23
CA ASN A 90 -6.97 23.63 3.91
C ASN A 90 -5.68 24.32 3.39
N ARG A 91 -5.79 25.56 2.88
CA ARG A 91 -4.70 26.26 2.18
C ARG A 91 -3.36 26.28 2.94
N PRO A 92 -3.31 26.62 4.24
CA PRO A 92 -2.02 26.63 4.96
C PRO A 92 -1.36 25.26 4.95
N LEU A 93 -2.15 24.20 5.15
CA LEU A 93 -1.64 22.83 5.18
C LEU A 93 -1.08 22.42 3.81
N TYR A 94 -1.85 22.63 2.74
CA TYR A 94 -1.44 22.22 1.40
C TYR A 94 -0.32 23.07 0.82
N THR A 95 -0.15 24.32 1.27
CA THR A 95 0.96 25.18 0.86
C THR A 95 2.24 24.83 1.61
N TRP A 96 2.17 24.69 2.94
CA TRP A 96 3.36 24.58 3.77
C TRP A 96 3.86 23.14 3.96
N ALA A 97 2.97 22.14 3.98
CA ALA A 97 3.41 20.76 4.22
C ALA A 97 4.44 20.27 3.20
N PRO A 98 4.29 20.49 1.87
CA PRO A 98 5.33 20.12 0.91
C PRO A 98 6.66 20.80 1.20
N VAL A 99 6.65 22.11 1.43
CA VAL A 99 7.86 22.89 1.74
C VAL A 99 8.55 22.33 2.97
N VAL A 100 7.80 22.08 4.06
CA VAL A 100 8.35 21.55 5.32
C VAL A 100 8.91 20.15 5.13
N PHE A 101 8.17 19.21 4.53
CA PHE A 101 8.66 17.84 4.37
C PHE A 101 9.88 17.77 3.44
N PHE A 102 9.88 18.49 2.31
CA PHE A 102 11.05 18.54 1.44
C PHE A 102 12.24 19.23 2.10
N ALA A 103 12.06 20.35 2.80
CA ALA A 103 13.14 21.03 3.50
C ALA A 103 13.77 20.15 4.60
N LEU A 104 12.95 19.36 5.30
CA LEU A 104 13.42 18.48 6.37
C LEU A 104 14.09 17.21 5.84
N LEU A 105 13.53 16.57 4.80
CA LEU A 105 13.95 15.22 4.39
C LEU A 105 14.94 15.23 3.22
N PHE A 106 14.85 16.20 2.33
CA PHE A 106 15.71 16.26 1.14
C PHE A 106 17.21 16.37 1.47
N PRO A 107 17.65 17.15 2.48
CA PRO A 107 19.08 17.21 2.85
C PRO A 107 19.66 15.84 3.24
N PHE A 108 18.86 15.01 3.92
CA PHE A 108 19.30 13.68 4.33
C PHE A 108 19.53 12.72 3.16
N ALA A 109 18.95 12.96 1.98
CA ALA A 109 19.25 12.14 0.80
C ALA A 109 20.68 12.32 0.26
N PHE A 110 21.40 13.36 0.71
CA PHE A 110 22.80 13.57 0.35
C PHE A 110 23.77 12.89 1.33
N TYR A 111 23.31 12.02 2.23
CA TYR A 111 24.15 11.42 3.27
C TYR A 111 25.43 10.75 2.74
N GLU A 112 25.40 10.16 1.53
CA GLU A 112 26.57 9.53 0.90
C GLU A 112 27.66 10.55 0.47
N LYS A 113 27.29 11.82 0.30
CA LYS A 113 28.21 12.92 -0.05
C LYS A 113 28.70 13.71 1.17
N ILE A 114 28.11 13.47 2.35
CA ILE A 114 28.50 14.15 3.58
C ILE A 114 29.68 13.38 4.21
N PRO A 115 30.81 14.03 4.52
CA PRO A 115 31.96 13.37 5.16
C PRO A 115 31.60 12.68 6.47
N ALA A 116 32.32 11.61 6.79
CA ALA A 116 32.21 10.96 8.10
C ALA A 116 32.66 11.93 9.22
N PRO A 117 32.03 11.88 10.42
CA PRO A 117 30.95 10.98 10.85
C PRO A 117 29.53 11.49 10.50
N TYR A 118 29.39 12.72 9.99
CA TYR A 118 28.09 13.36 9.78
C TYR A 118 27.20 12.66 8.75
N GLY A 119 27.80 12.05 7.72
CA GLY A 119 27.07 11.20 6.77
C GLY A 119 26.40 10.00 7.43
N GLU A 120 27.05 9.39 8.43
CA GLU A 120 26.50 8.26 9.18
C GLU A 120 25.35 8.69 10.09
N TYR A 121 25.49 9.82 10.79
CA TYR A 121 24.37 10.38 11.58
C TYR A 121 23.17 10.73 10.70
N SER A 122 23.42 11.29 9.51
CA SER A 122 22.38 11.59 8.52
C SER A 122 21.67 10.33 8.04
N ARG A 123 22.42 9.25 7.78
CA ARG A 123 21.88 7.93 7.43
C ARG A 123 20.99 7.37 8.55
N ILE A 124 21.44 7.45 9.80
CA ILE A 124 20.68 6.97 10.96
C ILE A 124 19.39 7.78 11.13
N ALA A 125 19.45 9.11 11.04
CA ALA A 125 18.28 9.98 11.12
C ALA A 125 17.27 9.66 10.01
N LEU A 126 17.75 9.47 8.79
CA LEU A 126 16.92 9.09 7.65
C LEU A 126 16.24 7.73 7.83
N LEU A 127 16.95 6.74 8.37
CA LEU A 127 16.37 5.43 8.73
C LEU A 127 15.32 5.56 9.83
N ALA A 128 15.59 6.36 10.86
CA ALA A 128 14.67 6.62 11.97
C ALA A 128 13.37 7.29 11.51
N ILE A 129 13.39 8.05 10.43
CA ILE A 129 12.21 8.65 9.80
C ILE A 129 11.52 7.65 8.86
N THR A 130 12.31 6.95 8.03
CA THR A 130 11.80 6.03 7.00
C THR A 130 11.10 4.82 7.63
N MET A 131 11.59 4.30 8.76
CA MET A 131 10.98 3.13 9.41
C MET A 131 9.54 3.38 9.87
N PRO A 132 9.23 4.43 10.67
CA PRO A 132 7.85 4.80 10.98
C PRO A 132 7.00 5.05 9.75
N ASN A 133 7.55 5.71 8.71
CA ASN A 133 6.83 5.91 7.46
C ASN A 133 6.47 4.59 6.76
N GLY A 134 7.40 3.62 6.73
CA GLY A 134 7.15 2.28 6.19
C GLY A 134 6.07 1.52 6.96
N LEU A 135 6.15 1.52 8.29
CA LEU A 135 5.14 0.90 9.17
C LEU A 135 3.77 1.56 8.97
N TRP A 136 3.75 2.89 8.89
CA TRP A 136 2.54 3.65 8.64
C TRP A 136 1.93 3.32 7.28
N ASN A 137 2.73 3.29 6.21
CA ASN A 137 2.26 2.94 4.88
C ASN A 137 1.58 1.56 4.88
N VAL A 138 2.21 0.56 5.49
CA VAL A 138 1.62 -0.77 5.61
C VAL A 138 0.29 -0.71 6.38
N PHE A 139 0.27 -0.04 7.55
CA PHE A 139 -0.96 0.12 8.32
C PHE A 139 -2.08 0.81 7.53
N HIS A 140 -1.74 1.87 6.79
CA HIS A 140 -2.67 2.62 5.94
C HIS A 140 -3.26 1.74 4.84
N VAL A 141 -2.43 0.95 4.13
CA VAL A 141 -2.94 0.01 3.12
C VAL A 141 -3.95 -0.96 3.74
N PHE A 142 -3.64 -1.52 4.91
CA PHE A 142 -4.57 -2.45 5.58
C PHE A 142 -5.86 -1.76 6.05
N LEU A 143 -5.81 -0.50 6.46
CA LEU A 143 -7.02 0.27 6.74
C LEU A 143 -7.84 0.56 5.47
N GLN A 144 -7.19 0.82 4.34
CA GLN A 144 -7.88 0.93 3.05
C GLN A 144 -8.56 -0.40 2.68
N LYS A 145 -7.87 -1.53 2.86
CA LYS A 145 -8.45 -2.87 2.62
C LYS A 145 -9.64 -3.16 3.50
N TYR A 146 -9.55 -2.80 4.78
CA TYR A 146 -10.69 -2.82 5.69
C TYR A 146 -11.84 -1.93 5.15
N GLY A 147 -11.55 -0.74 4.64
CA GLY A 147 -12.53 0.16 4.04
C GLY A 147 -13.30 -0.49 2.88
N PHE A 148 -12.61 -1.17 1.96
CA PHE A 148 -13.25 -1.89 0.86
C PHE A 148 -14.06 -3.09 1.34
N LEU A 149 -13.52 -3.91 2.25
CA LEU A 149 -14.26 -5.02 2.84
C LEU A 149 -15.56 -4.53 3.52
N ARG A 150 -15.50 -3.36 4.17
CA ARG A 150 -16.68 -2.72 4.77
C ARG A 150 -17.65 -2.20 3.72
N ALA A 151 -17.17 -1.63 2.62
CA ALA A 151 -18.03 -1.17 1.52
C ALA A 151 -18.87 -2.33 0.95
N TYR A 152 -18.27 -3.51 0.77
CA TYR A 152 -19.00 -4.72 0.41
C TYR A 152 -20.05 -5.10 1.48
N GLY A 153 -19.67 -5.08 2.77
CA GLY A 153 -20.59 -5.37 3.87
C GLY A 153 -21.79 -4.42 3.93
N VAL A 154 -21.57 -3.10 3.70
CA VAL A 154 -22.65 -2.10 3.64
C VAL A 154 -23.63 -2.41 2.51
N ARG A 155 -23.16 -2.78 1.32
CA ARG A 155 -24.04 -3.18 0.20
C ARG A 155 -24.88 -4.42 0.51
N LEU A 156 -24.34 -5.32 1.32
CA LEU A 156 -25.03 -6.52 1.76
C LEU A 156 -25.95 -6.27 2.97
N CYS A 157 -25.95 -5.06 3.52
CA CYS A 157 -26.69 -4.70 4.74
C CYS A 157 -26.34 -5.58 5.97
N TYR A 158 -25.14 -6.19 6.01
CA TYR A 158 -24.63 -6.92 7.19
C TYR A 158 -23.13 -6.70 7.40
N GLY A 159 -22.54 -7.44 8.33
CA GLY A 159 -21.11 -7.42 8.62
C GLY A 159 -20.80 -6.61 9.89
N SER A 160 -19.80 -7.07 10.65
CA SER A 160 -19.34 -6.38 11.86
C SER A 160 -18.08 -5.59 11.54
N ALA A 161 -18.18 -4.26 11.62
CA ALA A 161 -17.06 -3.35 11.38
C ALA A 161 -15.85 -3.66 12.31
N ARG A 162 -16.11 -4.05 13.56
CA ARG A 162 -15.07 -4.44 14.51
C ARG A 162 -14.42 -5.77 14.14
N LEU A 163 -15.22 -6.76 13.70
CA LEU A 163 -14.70 -8.07 13.32
C LEU A 163 -13.87 -7.98 12.04
N GLU A 164 -14.37 -7.28 11.01
CA GLU A 164 -13.68 -7.07 9.74
C GLU A 164 -12.34 -6.34 9.93
N LYS A 165 -12.31 -5.30 10.78
CA LYS A 165 -11.06 -4.60 11.12
C LYS A 165 -10.08 -5.51 11.86
N THR A 166 -10.57 -6.26 12.85
CA THR A 166 -9.75 -7.22 13.60
C THR A 166 -9.19 -8.31 12.69
N LEU A 167 -9.99 -8.82 11.76
CA LEU A 167 -9.58 -9.83 10.78
C LEU A 167 -8.37 -9.35 9.97
N ILE A 168 -8.51 -8.21 9.31
CA ILE A 168 -7.49 -7.63 8.43
C ILE A 168 -6.21 -7.30 9.21
N LEU A 169 -6.33 -6.70 10.40
CA LEU A 169 -5.16 -6.39 11.24
C LEU A 169 -4.52 -7.65 11.84
N SER A 170 -5.29 -8.69 12.14
CA SER A 170 -4.74 -9.95 12.66
C SER A 170 -3.90 -10.66 11.59
N TRP A 171 -4.37 -10.70 10.34
CA TRP A 171 -3.59 -11.24 9.21
C TRP A 171 -2.28 -10.48 9.01
N LEU A 172 -2.31 -9.15 9.12
CA LEU A 172 -1.10 -8.33 9.06
C LEU A 172 -0.09 -8.71 10.15
N VAL A 173 -0.52 -8.69 11.41
CA VAL A 173 0.36 -8.95 12.55
C VAL A 173 0.93 -10.36 12.47
N CYS A 174 0.11 -11.37 12.16
CA CYS A 174 0.58 -12.74 12.01
C CYS A 174 1.54 -12.90 10.82
N GLY A 175 1.29 -12.20 9.69
CA GLY A 175 2.21 -12.17 8.55
C GLY A 175 3.59 -11.63 8.92
N PHE A 176 3.65 -10.55 9.70
CA PHE A 176 4.91 -10.00 10.21
C PHE A 176 5.61 -10.94 11.20
N LEU A 177 4.88 -11.53 12.15
CA LEU A 177 5.48 -12.43 13.13
C LEU A 177 6.00 -13.72 12.47
N MET A 178 5.30 -14.22 11.46
CA MET A 178 5.77 -15.34 10.64
C MET A 178 7.07 -15.01 9.92
N LEU A 179 7.20 -13.81 9.35
CA LEU A 179 8.45 -13.34 8.76
C LEU A 179 9.58 -13.35 9.78
N VAL A 180 9.37 -12.76 10.96
CA VAL A 180 10.35 -12.71 12.04
C VAL A 180 10.76 -14.11 12.51
N SER A 181 9.82 -15.07 12.50
CA SER A 181 10.07 -16.48 12.85
C SER A 181 10.80 -17.26 11.76
N LYS A 182 10.64 -16.90 10.48
CA LYS A 182 11.27 -17.60 9.34
C LYS A 182 12.74 -17.23 9.15
N TYR A 183 13.12 -15.99 9.43
CA TYR A 183 14.52 -15.56 9.29
C TYR A 183 15.34 -16.18 10.42
N ASP A 184 15.99 -17.31 10.12
CA ASP A 184 16.97 -17.95 11.00
C ASP A 184 18.11 -16.97 11.33
N ASP A 185 18.65 -17.09 12.55
CA ASP A 185 19.63 -16.16 13.10
C ASP A 185 20.87 -16.11 12.19
N SER A 186 21.32 -17.24 11.65
CA SER A 186 22.53 -17.32 10.82
C SER A 186 22.50 -16.45 9.56
N VAL A 187 21.43 -16.48 8.77
CA VAL A 187 21.33 -15.80 7.46
C VAL A 187 20.97 -14.32 7.63
N PHE A 188 20.10 -14.00 8.58
CA PHE A 188 19.74 -12.62 8.89
C PHE A 188 20.91 -11.88 9.54
N TYR A 189 21.62 -12.52 10.48
CA TYR A 189 22.85 -11.98 11.05
C TYR A 189 23.94 -11.84 9.99
N MET A 190 24.33 -12.86 9.23
CA MET A 190 25.43 -12.70 8.27
C MET A 190 25.21 -11.53 7.28
N ARG A 191 23.95 -11.33 6.85
CA ARG A 191 23.62 -10.31 5.85
C ARG A 191 23.53 -8.91 6.42
N MET A 192 22.90 -8.76 7.58
CA MET A 192 22.86 -7.45 8.24
C MET A 192 24.16 -7.13 8.98
N ALA A 193 24.91 -8.14 9.43
CA ALA A 193 26.20 -8.00 10.08
C ALA A 193 27.25 -7.42 9.15
N SER A 194 27.19 -7.72 7.86
CA SER A 194 28.07 -7.15 6.85
C SER A 194 28.02 -5.61 6.74
N ARG A 195 26.98 -4.96 7.30
CA ARG A 195 26.86 -3.48 7.30
C ARG A 195 26.55 -2.84 8.65
N ASN A 196 25.94 -3.55 9.60
CA ASN A 196 25.42 -2.99 10.85
C ASN A 196 25.32 -4.03 12.00
N ALA A 197 26.21 -5.03 12.08
CA ALA A 197 26.14 -6.15 13.05
C ALA A 197 25.84 -5.72 14.49
N PHE A 198 26.51 -4.64 14.90
CA PHE A 198 26.42 -4.10 16.25
C PHE A 198 25.01 -3.67 16.64
N TYR A 199 24.27 -3.05 15.73
CA TYR A 199 22.91 -2.56 16.03
C TYR A 199 21.92 -3.71 16.21
N LEU A 200 22.05 -4.78 15.42
CA LEU A 200 21.12 -5.90 15.48
C LEU A 200 21.30 -6.77 16.70
N ALA A 201 22.54 -7.02 17.12
CA ALA A 201 22.82 -7.72 18.36
C ALA A 201 22.05 -7.12 19.55
N ARG A 202 21.88 -5.79 19.57
CA ARG A 202 21.11 -5.07 20.60
C ARG A 202 19.60 -5.37 20.57
N TYR A 203 19.03 -5.73 19.42
CA TYR A 203 17.60 -6.01 19.26
C TYR A 203 17.26 -7.51 19.29
N MET A 204 18.23 -8.39 19.49
CA MET A 204 18.01 -9.83 19.48
C MET A 204 17.04 -10.34 20.54
N PRO A 205 17.10 -9.85 21.80
CA PRO A 205 16.08 -10.21 22.78
C PRO A 205 14.67 -9.85 22.31
N LEU A 206 14.51 -8.72 21.63
CA LEU A 206 13.23 -8.31 21.06
C LEU A 206 12.81 -9.22 19.91
N ILE A 207 13.73 -9.61 19.01
CA ILE A 207 13.44 -10.56 17.92
C ILE A 207 12.97 -11.90 18.48
N HIS A 208 13.68 -12.47 19.47
CA HIS A 208 13.26 -13.72 20.11
C HIS A 208 11.89 -13.60 20.79
N ALA A 209 11.63 -12.47 21.46
CA ALA A 209 10.31 -12.19 22.05
C ALA A 209 9.22 -12.09 20.97
N LEU A 210 9.49 -11.45 19.83
CA LEU A 210 8.54 -11.40 18.72
C LEU A 210 8.30 -12.79 18.12
N ARG A 211 9.33 -13.64 18.00
CA ARG A 211 9.16 -15.03 17.53
C ARG A 211 8.24 -15.84 18.44
N SER A 212 8.37 -15.72 19.75
CA SER A 212 7.50 -16.45 20.69
C SER A 212 6.03 -16.00 20.61
N LEU A 213 5.78 -14.75 20.21
CA LEU A 213 4.43 -14.23 19.97
C LEU A 213 3.76 -14.78 18.70
N PHE A 214 4.50 -15.47 17.82
CA PHE A 214 3.94 -16.01 16.59
C PHE A 214 2.81 -17.02 16.85
N TYR A 215 3.00 -18.00 17.75
CA TYR A 215 1.98 -19.01 18.01
C TYR A 215 0.69 -18.43 18.62
N PRO A 216 0.75 -17.55 19.66
CA PRO A 216 -0.43 -16.84 20.13
C PRO A 216 -1.13 -16.03 19.03
N ALA A 217 -0.38 -15.34 18.17
CA ALA A 217 -0.94 -14.57 17.07
C ALA A 217 -1.61 -15.46 16.01
N LEU A 218 -1.05 -16.64 15.75
CA LEU A 218 -1.63 -17.63 14.84
C LEU A 218 -2.96 -18.15 15.38
N VAL A 219 -3.03 -18.53 16.66
CA VAL A 219 -4.28 -18.92 17.32
C VAL A 219 -5.32 -17.80 17.20
N TRP A 220 -4.92 -16.56 17.49
CA TRP A 220 -5.79 -15.40 17.38
C TRP A 220 -6.34 -15.20 15.95
N VAL A 221 -5.48 -15.28 14.94
CA VAL A 221 -5.88 -15.20 13.52
C VAL A 221 -6.89 -16.29 13.17
N VAL A 222 -6.65 -17.53 13.59
CA VAL A 222 -7.56 -18.65 13.33
C VAL A 222 -8.92 -18.39 13.98
N THR A 223 -8.94 -17.95 15.25
CA THR A 223 -10.19 -17.63 15.96
C THR A 223 -10.96 -16.51 15.27
N VAL A 224 -10.32 -15.39 14.95
CA VAL A 224 -10.98 -14.24 14.31
C VAL A 224 -11.47 -14.61 12.90
N THR A 225 -10.68 -15.37 12.15
CA THR A 225 -11.07 -15.86 10.82
C THR A 225 -12.27 -16.81 10.91
N ALA A 226 -12.29 -17.73 11.86
CA ALA A 226 -13.42 -18.63 12.09
C ALA A 226 -14.69 -17.85 12.49
N CYS A 227 -14.58 -16.86 13.39
CA CYS A 227 -15.70 -16.00 13.75
C CYS A 227 -16.26 -15.24 12.54
N TRP A 228 -15.37 -14.72 11.68
CA TRP A 228 -15.78 -14.04 10.45
C TRP A 228 -16.45 -15.00 9.46
N ILE A 229 -15.89 -16.19 9.24
CA ILE A 229 -16.49 -17.23 8.38
C ILE A 229 -17.88 -17.64 8.89
N VAL A 230 -18.05 -17.83 10.20
CA VAL A 230 -19.36 -18.13 10.80
C VAL A 230 -20.35 -16.99 10.56
N GLN A 231 -19.92 -15.73 10.67
CA GLN A 231 -20.76 -14.58 10.33
C GLN A 231 -21.16 -14.60 8.85
N GLU A 232 -20.21 -14.83 7.94
CA GLU A 232 -20.48 -14.89 6.50
C GLU A 232 -21.40 -16.05 6.14
N TYR A 233 -21.18 -17.24 6.71
CA TYR A 233 -22.00 -18.43 6.48
C TYR A 233 -23.47 -18.21 6.89
N ARG A 234 -23.69 -17.61 8.07
CA ARG A 234 -25.05 -17.33 8.58
C ARG A 234 -25.83 -16.30 7.74
N ASN A 235 -25.12 -15.43 7.03
CA ASN A 235 -25.70 -14.37 6.21
C ASN A 235 -25.44 -14.58 4.71
N PHE A 236 -25.05 -15.79 4.32
CA PHE A 236 -24.55 -16.05 2.99
C PHE A 236 -25.67 -15.87 1.95
N SER A 237 -25.35 -15.12 0.92
CA SER A 237 -26.14 -15.05 -0.30
C SER A 237 -25.21 -15.04 -1.50
N ARG A 238 -25.74 -15.28 -2.71
CA ARG A 238 -24.95 -15.10 -3.94
C ARG A 238 -24.37 -13.69 -4.04
N ALA A 239 -25.04 -12.69 -3.48
CA ALA A 239 -24.55 -11.32 -3.45
C ALA A 239 -23.26 -11.17 -2.62
N SER A 240 -22.97 -12.08 -1.69
CA SER A 240 -21.76 -12.06 -0.83
C SER A 240 -20.47 -12.48 -1.53
N VAL A 241 -20.56 -13.07 -2.72
CA VAL A 241 -19.38 -13.59 -3.47
C VAL A 241 -18.26 -12.54 -3.65
N PRO A 242 -18.53 -11.28 -4.06
CA PRO A 242 -17.49 -10.25 -4.19
C PRO A 242 -16.73 -10.00 -2.90
N LYS A 243 -17.45 -9.95 -1.76
CA LYS A 243 -16.85 -9.75 -0.43
C LYS A 243 -15.88 -10.89 -0.07
N LEU A 244 -16.30 -12.13 -0.33
CA LEU A 244 -15.49 -13.32 -0.06
C LEU A 244 -14.24 -13.36 -0.95
N ILE A 245 -14.38 -13.02 -2.23
CA ILE A 245 -13.25 -12.94 -3.18
C ILE A 245 -12.26 -11.86 -2.72
N TYR A 246 -12.72 -10.67 -2.36
CA TYR A 246 -11.87 -9.59 -1.88
C TYR A 246 -11.12 -9.96 -0.58
N ALA A 247 -11.81 -10.62 0.36
CA ALA A 247 -11.19 -11.12 1.59
C ALA A 247 -10.13 -12.18 1.28
N ALA A 248 -10.42 -13.14 0.39
CA ALA A 248 -9.47 -14.18 -0.03
C ALA A 248 -8.26 -13.57 -0.75
N ALA A 249 -8.47 -12.62 -1.65
CA ALA A 249 -7.40 -11.88 -2.33
C ALA A 249 -6.49 -11.16 -1.33
N THR A 250 -7.07 -10.50 -0.32
CA THR A 250 -6.30 -9.85 0.75
C THR A 250 -5.53 -10.85 1.61
N ALA A 251 -6.12 -12.01 1.95
CA ALA A 251 -5.42 -13.08 2.65
C ALA A 251 -4.24 -13.62 1.83
N LEU A 252 -4.38 -13.75 0.50
CA LEU A 252 -3.30 -14.15 -0.40
C LEU A 252 -2.16 -13.13 -0.43
N VAL A 253 -2.46 -11.82 -0.47
CA VAL A 253 -1.45 -10.76 -0.31
C VAL A 253 -0.70 -10.92 1.02
N CYS A 254 -1.40 -11.24 2.10
CA CYS A 254 -0.76 -11.52 3.40
C CYS A 254 0.11 -12.79 3.34
N ALA A 255 -0.34 -13.83 2.65
CA ALA A 255 0.40 -15.07 2.46
C ALA A 255 1.69 -14.87 1.64
N CYS A 256 1.75 -13.87 0.74
CA CYS A 256 3.00 -13.52 0.05
C CYS A 256 4.13 -13.15 1.02
N PHE A 257 3.81 -12.53 2.18
CA PHE A 257 4.81 -12.27 3.23
C PHE A 257 5.34 -13.56 3.88
N ALA A 258 4.56 -14.65 3.92
CA ALA A 258 5.04 -15.97 4.36
C ALA A 258 6.19 -16.49 3.48
N TYR A 259 6.09 -16.20 2.19
CA TYR A 259 7.05 -16.65 1.20
C TYR A 259 8.29 -15.77 1.20
N SER A 260 8.13 -14.45 1.03
CA SER A 260 9.23 -13.49 0.93
C SER A 260 8.77 -12.10 1.34
N ILE A 261 9.58 -11.38 2.12
CA ILE A 261 9.28 -10.00 2.49
C ILE A 261 9.16 -9.08 1.26
N ILE A 262 10.04 -9.25 0.26
CA ILE A 262 9.99 -8.46 -0.97
C ILE A 262 8.73 -8.78 -1.75
N LEU A 263 8.40 -10.06 -1.92
CA LEU A 263 7.19 -10.46 -2.64
C LEU A 263 5.93 -9.92 -1.95
N GLY A 264 5.87 -10.01 -0.61
CA GLY A 264 4.79 -9.43 0.18
C GLY A 264 4.67 -7.92 -0.01
N PHE A 265 5.79 -7.18 0.00
CA PHE A 265 5.78 -5.74 -0.28
C PHE A 265 5.32 -5.41 -1.70
N ILE A 266 5.77 -6.15 -2.71
CA ILE A 266 5.34 -5.96 -4.11
C ILE A 266 3.83 -6.23 -4.21
N ALA A 267 3.35 -7.35 -3.66
CA ALA A 267 1.94 -7.70 -3.67
C ALA A 267 1.09 -6.63 -2.97
N LEU A 268 1.51 -6.20 -1.79
CA LEU A 268 0.80 -5.21 -0.99
C LEU A 268 0.76 -3.84 -1.67
N ALA A 269 1.92 -3.35 -2.12
CA ALA A 269 2.01 -2.05 -2.77
C ALA A 269 1.31 -2.02 -4.13
N ALA A 270 1.36 -3.11 -4.90
CA ALA A 270 0.59 -3.26 -6.14
C ALA A 270 -0.90 -3.25 -5.89
N SER A 271 -1.38 -4.09 -4.96
CA SER A 271 -2.79 -4.15 -4.61
C SER A 271 -3.29 -2.76 -4.20
N HIS A 272 -2.55 -2.07 -3.32
CA HIS A 272 -2.90 -0.72 -2.88
C HIS A 272 -2.95 0.29 -4.03
N ALA A 273 -1.91 0.34 -4.87
CA ALA A 273 -1.82 1.30 -5.96
C ALA A 273 -2.97 1.14 -6.95
N PHE A 274 -3.31 -0.09 -7.33
CA PHE A 274 -4.40 -0.38 -8.27
C PHE A 274 -5.78 -0.11 -7.68
N GLU A 275 -6.01 -0.55 -6.43
CA GLU A 275 -7.23 -0.22 -5.68
C GLU A 275 -7.42 1.31 -5.62
N TYR A 276 -6.35 2.05 -5.32
CA TYR A 276 -6.39 3.50 -5.19
C TYR A 276 -6.64 4.18 -6.53
N ILE A 277 -5.97 3.77 -7.61
CA ILE A 277 -6.20 4.31 -8.96
C ILE A 277 -7.65 4.05 -9.40
N ALA A 278 -8.18 2.86 -9.17
CA ALA A 278 -9.58 2.54 -9.47
C ALA A 278 -10.53 3.38 -8.63
N PHE A 279 -10.30 3.46 -7.32
CA PHE A 279 -11.05 4.31 -6.41
C PHE A 279 -11.08 5.77 -6.89
N VAL A 280 -9.92 6.38 -7.10
CA VAL A 280 -9.83 7.77 -7.57
C VAL A 280 -10.54 7.98 -8.90
N ASN A 281 -10.46 7.02 -9.83
CA ASN A 281 -11.15 7.16 -11.11
C ASN A 281 -12.66 7.00 -11.01
N ILE A 282 -13.16 6.13 -10.13
CA ILE A 282 -14.60 5.95 -9.91
C ILE A 282 -15.18 7.16 -9.15
N TYR A 283 -14.51 7.59 -8.07
CA TYR A 283 -14.97 8.67 -7.20
C TYR A 283 -14.67 10.06 -7.78
N GLY A 284 -13.46 10.27 -8.30
CA GLY A 284 -13.00 11.55 -8.82
C GLY A 284 -13.84 12.06 -10.00
N ARG A 285 -14.39 11.16 -10.82
CA ARG A 285 -15.35 11.49 -11.89
C ARG A 285 -16.62 12.18 -11.37
N ARG A 286 -17.00 11.88 -10.13
CA ARG A 286 -18.25 12.35 -9.52
C ARG A 286 -18.03 13.57 -8.61
N LYS A 287 -16.77 13.91 -8.30
CA LYS A 287 -16.46 15.01 -7.39
C LYS A 287 -16.78 16.37 -8.05
N PRO A 288 -17.66 17.19 -7.48
CA PRO A 288 -17.93 18.53 -7.99
C PRO A 288 -16.68 19.41 -7.87
N GLY A 289 -16.53 20.41 -8.75
CA GLY A 289 -15.41 21.35 -8.73
C GLY A 289 -14.09 20.85 -9.34
N VAL A 290 -13.96 19.55 -9.62
CA VAL A 290 -12.77 19.00 -10.30
C VAL A 290 -12.86 19.20 -11.82
N PRO A 291 -11.83 19.76 -12.50
CA PRO A 291 -11.77 19.88 -13.95
C PRO A 291 -12.03 18.58 -14.73
N ALA A 292 -12.68 18.68 -15.90
CA ALA A 292 -13.07 17.52 -16.71
C ALA A 292 -11.90 16.62 -17.13
N TRP A 293 -10.72 17.19 -17.43
CA TRP A 293 -9.55 16.42 -17.84
C TRP A 293 -9.01 15.50 -16.74
N ILE A 294 -9.15 15.90 -15.46
CA ILE A 294 -8.75 15.07 -14.29
C ILE A 294 -9.71 13.90 -14.10
N ARG A 295 -10.98 14.08 -14.49
CA ARG A 295 -11.97 13.00 -14.46
C ARG A 295 -11.70 11.93 -15.52
N ASN A 296 -10.87 12.22 -16.51
CA ASN A 296 -10.50 11.29 -17.57
C ASN A 296 -9.19 10.55 -17.23
N PRO A 297 -9.23 9.27 -16.81
CA PRO A 297 -8.01 8.49 -16.54
C PRO A 297 -7.06 8.40 -17.73
N LEU A 298 -7.57 8.46 -18.96
CA LEU A 298 -6.75 8.39 -20.17
C LEU A 298 -5.87 9.63 -20.35
N ILE A 299 -6.23 10.74 -19.69
CA ILE A 299 -5.43 11.98 -19.68
C ILE A 299 -4.65 12.07 -18.37
N LEU A 300 -5.31 11.86 -17.24
CA LEU A 300 -4.72 12.01 -15.92
C LEU A 300 -3.54 11.04 -15.71
N ASN A 301 -3.72 9.76 -16.03
CA ASN A 301 -2.72 8.75 -15.72
C ASN A 301 -1.40 9.04 -16.48
N PRO A 302 -1.38 9.26 -17.81
CA PRO A 302 -0.13 9.59 -18.51
C PRO A 302 0.55 10.86 -18.01
N VAL A 303 -0.21 11.89 -17.64
CA VAL A 303 0.36 13.14 -17.10
C VAL A 303 1.04 12.88 -15.76
N VAL A 304 0.39 12.17 -14.83
CA VAL A 304 0.95 11.86 -13.52
C VAL A 304 2.16 10.94 -13.67
N ILE A 305 2.07 9.90 -14.51
CA ILE A 305 3.18 8.99 -14.79
C ILE A 305 4.37 9.76 -15.38
N GLY A 306 4.12 10.59 -16.40
CA GLY A 306 5.14 11.41 -17.04
C GLY A 306 5.83 12.36 -16.07
N ALA A 307 5.07 13.04 -15.20
CA ALA A 307 5.62 13.94 -14.20
C ALA A 307 6.54 13.21 -13.20
N VAL A 308 6.11 12.06 -12.66
CA VAL A 308 6.92 11.25 -11.74
C VAL A 308 8.19 10.74 -12.42
N LEU A 309 8.08 10.28 -13.67
CA LEU A 309 9.24 9.85 -14.46
C LEU A 309 10.21 11.01 -14.71
N CYS A 310 9.72 12.21 -15.06
CA CYS A 310 10.56 13.39 -15.21
C CYS A 310 11.30 13.73 -13.91
N ILE A 311 10.60 13.76 -12.77
CA ILE A 311 11.22 14.00 -11.46
C ILE A 311 12.31 12.96 -11.19
N TYR A 312 12.01 11.67 -11.42
CA TYR A 312 12.98 10.59 -11.24
C TYR A 312 14.21 10.78 -12.12
N LEU A 313 14.03 11.04 -13.42
CA LEU A 313 15.13 11.20 -14.37
C LEU A 313 16.00 12.43 -14.05
N VAL A 314 15.41 13.50 -13.51
CA VAL A 314 16.14 14.70 -13.09
C VAL A 314 16.89 14.47 -11.77
N LEU A 315 16.27 13.83 -10.78
CA LEU A 315 16.88 13.64 -9.46
C LEU A 315 17.91 12.49 -9.44
N LYS A 316 17.73 11.43 -10.25
CA LYS A 316 18.62 10.27 -10.32
C LYS A 316 20.11 10.65 -10.47
N PRO A 317 20.52 11.51 -11.42
CA PRO A 317 21.93 11.90 -11.55
C PRO A 317 22.44 12.76 -10.39
N LEU A 318 21.56 13.48 -9.68
CA LEU A 318 21.93 14.40 -8.61
C LEU A 318 22.22 13.71 -7.27
N ILE A 319 21.35 12.78 -6.88
CA ILE A 319 21.36 12.13 -5.56
C ILE A 319 21.44 10.61 -5.62
N GLY A 320 21.59 10.04 -6.82
CA GLY A 320 21.57 8.60 -7.04
C GLY A 320 20.18 8.00 -6.83
N ILE A 321 19.98 6.77 -7.31
CA ILE A 321 18.68 6.07 -7.18
C ILE A 321 18.23 6.00 -5.71
N ARG A 322 19.16 5.69 -4.80
CA ARG A 322 18.88 5.61 -3.36
C ARG A 322 18.43 6.95 -2.80
N GLY A 323 19.13 8.04 -3.12
CA GLY A 323 18.74 9.37 -2.67
C GLY A 323 17.34 9.76 -3.17
N VAL A 324 17.01 9.42 -4.43
CA VAL A 324 15.66 9.67 -4.97
C VAL A 324 14.61 8.93 -4.16
N PHE A 325 14.77 7.62 -3.95
CA PHE A 325 13.81 6.88 -3.14
C PHE A 325 13.72 7.43 -1.72
N MET A 326 14.85 7.68 -1.08
CA MET A 326 14.85 8.05 0.33
C MET A 326 14.35 9.48 0.58
N ALA A 327 14.53 10.44 -0.34
CA ALA A 327 13.93 11.76 -0.20
C ALA A 327 12.54 11.82 -0.81
N TYR A 328 12.41 11.56 -2.11
CA TYR A 328 11.17 11.80 -2.84
C TYR A 328 10.04 10.90 -2.33
N VAL A 329 10.26 9.59 -2.25
CA VAL A 329 9.20 8.63 -1.85
C VAL A 329 8.83 8.79 -0.37
N ASN A 330 9.77 9.15 0.51
CA ASN A 330 9.42 9.46 1.91
C ASN A 330 8.64 10.77 2.04
N CYS A 331 9.10 11.87 1.43
CA CYS A 331 8.36 13.14 1.41
C CYS A 331 6.94 12.93 0.91
N GLU A 332 6.82 12.25 -0.21
CA GLU A 332 5.55 12.02 -0.86
C GLU A 332 4.66 11.04 -0.07
N SER A 333 5.22 10.06 0.64
CA SER A 333 4.44 9.23 1.59
C SER A 333 3.79 10.08 2.69
N TYR A 334 4.54 11.00 3.30
CA TYR A 334 4.03 11.86 4.37
C TYR A 334 2.95 12.82 3.85
N LEU A 335 3.19 13.41 2.67
CA LEU A 335 2.24 14.30 2.01
C LEU A 335 0.97 13.56 1.61
N HIS A 336 1.12 12.39 0.99
CA HIS A 336 0.02 11.52 0.59
C HIS A 336 -0.85 11.18 1.79
N PHE A 337 -0.25 10.76 2.91
CA PHE A 337 -0.98 10.49 4.14
C PHE A 337 -1.78 11.72 4.62
N LEU A 338 -1.12 12.86 4.71
CA LEU A 338 -1.71 14.09 5.20
C LEU A 338 -2.88 14.54 4.32
N PHE A 339 -2.74 14.39 3.00
CA PHE A 339 -3.72 14.81 2.01
C PHE A 339 -4.90 13.84 1.94
N ASP A 340 -4.66 12.53 1.94
CA ASP A 340 -5.71 11.52 1.94
C ASP A 340 -6.63 11.64 3.16
N GLY A 341 -6.05 11.86 4.34
CA GLY A 341 -6.80 12.07 5.58
C GLY A 341 -7.71 13.30 5.56
N LYS A 342 -7.55 14.19 4.58
CA LYS A 342 -8.41 15.37 4.35
C LYS A 342 -9.36 15.16 3.18
N LEU A 343 -8.86 14.67 2.04
CA LEU A 343 -9.62 14.46 0.81
C LEU A 343 -10.78 13.48 0.99
N TRP A 344 -10.56 12.37 1.71
CA TRP A 344 -11.48 11.23 1.69
C TRP A 344 -12.29 11.08 2.98
N ARG A 345 -12.48 12.16 3.73
CA ARG A 345 -13.28 12.11 4.95
C ARG A 345 -14.74 11.80 4.61
N LEU A 346 -15.16 10.57 4.90
CA LEU A 346 -16.55 10.07 4.81
C LEU A 346 -17.60 10.89 5.61
N ARG A 347 -17.18 11.93 6.34
CA ARG A 347 -18.10 12.84 7.02
C ARG A 347 -18.78 13.81 6.05
N ASP A 348 -18.20 14.02 4.87
CA ASP A 348 -18.79 14.85 3.83
C ASP A 348 -19.98 14.11 3.18
N ASP A 349 -21.16 14.73 3.23
CA ASP A 349 -22.39 14.12 2.73
C ASP A 349 -22.32 13.84 1.23
N ALA A 350 -21.55 14.63 0.46
CA ALA A 350 -21.31 14.36 -0.96
C ALA A 350 -20.54 13.04 -1.18
N VAL A 351 -19.61 12.70 -0.27
CA VAL A 351 -18.88 11.43 -0.33
C VAL A 351 -19.82 10.29 0.06
N LYS A 352 -20.60 10.43 1.14
CA LYS A 352 -21.59 9.42 1.54
C LYS A 352 -22.60 9.16 0.43
N GLU A 353 -23.17 10.20 -0.14
CA GLU A 353 -24.14 10.11 -1.23
C GLU A 353 -23.53 9.42 -2.45
N THR A 354 -22.28 9.75 -2.80
CA THR A 354 -21.56 9.11 -3.90
C THR A 354 -21.32 7.63 -3.64
N VAL A 355 -20.88 7.25 -2.43
CA VAL A 355 -20.70 5.85 -2.01
C VAL A 355 -22.04 5.09 -2.10
N MET A 356 -23.12 5.68 -1.59
CA MET A 356 -24.44 5.06 -1.58
C MET A 356 -25.02 4.92 -3.01
N LYS A 357 -24.81 5.93 -3.88
CA LYS A 357 -25.23 5.93 -5.29
C LYS A 357 -24.39 5.01 -6.18
N MET A 358 -23.25 4.49 -5.73
CA MET A 358 -22.58 3.41 -6.49
C MET A 358 -23.37 2.10 -6.48
N GLY A 359 -24.39 1.96 -5.61
CA GLY A 359 -25.26 0.78 -5.54
C GLY A 359 -26.42 0.76 -6.54
N THR A 360 -26.65 1.83 -7.30
CA THR A 360 -27.87 2.03 -8.11
C THR A 360 -27.65 2.14 -9.62
N VAL A 361 -26.46 1.77 -10.12
CA VAL A 361 -26.14 1.83 -11.57
C VAL A 361 -26.28 0.46 -12.21
#